data_AF-A0A8H7VGG4-F1
#
_entry.id   AF-A0A8H7VGG4-F1
#
_cell.length_a   1.000
_cell.length_b   1.000
_cell.length_c   1.000
_cell.angle_alpha   90.00
_cell.angle_beta   90.00
_cell.angle_gamma   90.00
#
_symmetry.space_group_name_H-M   'P 1'
#
loop_
_entity.id
_entity.type
_entity.pdbx_description
1 polymer ?
#
loop_
_entity_poly.entity_id
_entity_poly.type
_entity_poly.pdbx_seq_one_letter_code
_entity_poly.pdbx_strand_id
1 'polypeptide(L)'
;MTEDNITITTITAAATSTKSILAPKRLTSLATPFLELVQNLDNAINKQDYNKVIKYTTLGIDQLLSKQRQSDLAIADAHRMIGHSLMSVDGYLRKANVFSMYGRQLQAIEAYDEGLQNVAPGEDQEVYIRQLEQERMVARKRNNNHIDFITKLPADIVNVVIILVFSTTCFQFMQDGYFSKMKSFEIKGLGDTSHQLGPLNTTIIIGFWKIRQTLTTLDLDVGDNVDSVKVVDLLLTCTNLIKLKFTTLHPLNRLIGDFSTMKQHRALIDLQIKSKDIIGSDIILLLQRCQELRRLVMNTCHESVLDVINRYTPNLEILANNPQSDIEQLHENGSGNGKGLKSFYIDNGSLPVSINSVLPVMYKNKTTLQTLDVHISQISQVNLQNLYITYPDFTLDNITHLTFWSYAGIQELILQSIRKTTTLTHLHAMKMHHMNGLIEPLLIMPPLLTLKLWYSYTVTMDNRSSLIRLFELYARAAKKSHLSLKHVDFRYCVTIPDEILSALAAINTLHEITLCGLNSITTNGINSMISKLNDQLTYVCLKDMSFITDDIIITLGDLKQLEYLELSVLNHVTDKSIYELLNKVDPLILTKLVITYCAKVTKACIAYAKQKLKIVEDI
;
A
#
# COMPACT_ATOMS: atom_id res chain seq x y z
N MET A 1 5.40 -2.31 28.57
CA MET A 1 5.79 -2.38 27.15
C MET A 1 4.90 -3.40 26.47
N THR A 2 3.84 -2.91 25.82
CA THR A 2 3.13 -3.54 24.70
C THR A 2 2.44 -2.38 24.00
N GLU A 3 2.81 -2.14 22.75
CA GLU A 3 2.30 -1.05 21.92
C GLU A 3 0.97 -1.49 21.30
N ASP A 4 -0.13 -0.88 21.73
CA ASP A 4 -1.44 -1.06 21.09
C ASP A 4 -1.53 -0.07 19.92
N ASN A 5 -1.33 -0.59 18.71
CA ASN A 5 -1.58 0.11 17.45
C ASN A 5 -3.08 0.03 17.12
N ILE A 6 -3.78 1.16 17.15
CA ILE A 6 -5.15 1.28 16.64
C ILE A 6 -5.05 1.86 15.23
N THR A 7 -5.31 1.04 14.22
CA THR A 7 -5.40 1.41 12.79
C THR A 7 -6.86 1.31 12.38
N ILE A 8 -7.45 2.39 11.84
CA ILE A 8 -8.78 2.37 11.21
C ILE A 8 -8.54 2.43 9.70
N THR A 9 -8.85 1.35 8.99
CA THR A 9 -8.74 1.26 7.52
C THR A 9 -10.15 1.28 6.92
N THR A 10 -10.40 2.10 5.90
CA THR A 10 -11.73 2.14 5.24
C THR A 10 -11.66 1.68 3.79
N ILE A 11 -12.70 0.94 3.40
CA ILE A 11 -12.89 0.13 2.19
C ILE A 11 -13.40 0.97 1.01
N THR A 12 -12.90 0.68 -0.20
CA THR A 12 -13.44 1.09 -1.50
C THR A 12 -14.59 0.17 -1.94
N ALA A 13 -15.81 0.69 -2.11
CA ALA A 13 -16.96 -0.11 -2.54
C ALA A 13 -17.11 -0.16 -4.07
N ALA A 14 -17.02 -1.37 -4.64
CA ALA A 14 -17.53 -1.68 -5.98
C ALA A 14 -18.95 -2.27 -5.85
N ALA A 15 -19.92 -1.70 -6.55
CA ALA A 15 -21.31 -2.11 -6.51
C ALA A 15 -21.56 -3.42 -7.27
N THR A 16 -22.03 -4.47 -6.60
CA THR A 16 -22.81 -5.54 -7.27
C THR A 16 -23.96 -6.02 -6.37
N SER A 17 -25.14 -6.13 -6.98
CA SER A 17 -26.41 -6.49 -6.36
C SER A 17 -26.51 -7.98 -6.03
N THR A 18 -27.02 -8.37 -4.86
CA THR A 18 -27.71 -9.67 -4.69
C THR A 18 -28.80 -9.65 -3.62
N LYS A 19 -29.78 -10.53 -3.82
CA LYS A 19 -31.13 -10.59 -3.24
C LYS A 19 -31.22 -11.22 -1.84
N SER A 20 -32.27 -10.77 -1.13
CA SER A 20 -33.03 -11.31 0.01
C SER A 20 -32.74 -12.72 0.54
N ILE A 21 -32.60 -12.85 1.87
CA ILE A 21 -33.14 -13.98 2.66
C ILE A 21 -33.61 -13.47 4.05
N LEU A 22 -34.92 -13.57 4.32
CA LEU A 22 -35.57 -13.51 5.65
C LEU A 22 -35.68 -14.96 6.19
N ALA A 23 -35.00 -15.35 7.29
CA ALA A 23 -35.48 -15.41 8.70
C ALA A 23 -36.15 -16.77 9.10
N PRO A 24 -36.44 -17.11 10.39
CA PRO A 24 -35.72 -16.95 11.69
C PRO A 24 -35.88 -18.19 12.66
N LYS A 25 -35.25 -18.16 13.87
CA LYS A 25 -35.93 -18.45 15.17
C LYS A 25 -35.03 -18.27 16.43
N ARG A 26 -35.66 -17.69 17.47
CA ARG A 26 -35.25 -17.45 18.88
C ARG A 26 -34.48 -16.15 19.21
N LEU A 27 -35.24 -15.05 19.25
CA LEU A 27 -34.98 -13.85 20.06
C LEU A 27 -36.31 -13.06 20.21
N THR A 28 -37.30 -13.65 20.87
CA THR A 28 -38.65 -13.09 20.97
C THR A 28 -39.00 -12.78 22.42
N SER A 29 -38.70 -11.55 22.84
CA SER A 29 -39.56 -10.73 23.73
C SER A 29 -38.98 -9.36 24.08
N LEU A 30 -37.75 -9.01 23.67
CA LEU A 30 -37.11 -7.70 23.92
C LEU A 30 -36.64 -6.95 22.66
N ALA A 31 -36.82 -7.52 21.46
CA ALA A 31 -36.30 -6.99 20.19
C ALA A 31 -37.33 -6.22 19.35
N THR A 32 -38.61 -6.25 19.72
CA THR A 32 -39.74 -5.81 18.89
C THR A 32 -39.68 -4.33 18.47
N PRO A 33 -39.40 -3.36 19.38
CA PRO A 33 -39.39 -1.94 19.02
C PRO A 33 -38.21 -1.54 18.14
N PHE A 34 -37.04 -2.18 18.33
CA PHE A 34 -35.83 -1.88 17.57
C PHE A 34 -35.89 -2.49 16.17
N LEU A 35 -36.41 -3.73 16.03
CA LEU A 35 -36.65 -4.33 14.72
C LEU A 35 -37.65 -3.52 13.90
N GLU A 36 -38.71 -3.01 14.53
CA GLU A 36 -39.71 -2.17 13.88
C GLU A 36 -39.13 -0.82 13.44
N LEU A 37 -38.23 -0.23 14.26
CA LEU A 37 -37.50 0.99 13.89
C LEU A 37 -36.59 0.77 12.67
N VAL A 38 -35.86 -0.36 12.63
CA VAL A 38 -34.98 -0.74 11.52
C VAL A 38 -35.78 -1.00 10.24
N GLN A 39 -36.90 -1.72 10.33
CA GLN A 39 -37.79 -1.96 9.18
C GLN A 39 -38.42 -0.68 8.63
N ASN A 40 -38.76 0.27 9.51
CA ASN A 40 -39.29 1.57 9.10
C ASN A 40 -38.20 2.47 8.49
N LEU A 41 -36.96 2.37 8.97
CA LEU A 41 -35.80 3.04 8.41
C LEU A 41 -35.49 2.51 7.00
N ASP A 42 -35.44 1.18 6.84
CA ASP A 42 -35.22 0.53 5.53
C ASP A 42 -36.31 0.93 4.52
N ASN A 43 -37.57 0.98 4.95
CA ASN A 43 -38.67 1.42 4.09
C ASN A 43 -38.57 2.92 3.72
N ALA A 44 -38.07 3.77 4.61
CA ALA A 44 -37.86 5.19 4.34
C ALA A 44 -36.67 5.42 3.38
N ILE A 45 -35.57 4.66 3.56
CA ILE A 45 -34.39 4.66 2.68
C ILE A 45 -34.78 4.22 1.27
N ASN A 46 -35.49 3.10 1.14
CA ASN A 46 -35.93 2.58 -0.16
C ASN A 46 -36.88 3.52 -0.91
N LYS A 47 -37.57 4.42 -0.18
CA LYS A 47 -38.46 5.44 -0.76
C LYS A 47 -37.81 6.81 -0.91
N GLN A 48 -36.53 6.95 -0.57
CA GLN A 48 -35.78 8.22 -0.54
C GLN A 48 -36.49 9.32 0.26
N ASP A 49 -37.22 8.96 1.32
CA ASP A 49 -37.95 9.89 2.18
C ASP A 49 -37.04 10.33 3.34
N TYR A 50 -36.12 11.26 3.03
CA TYR A 50 -35.05 11.68 3.93
C TYR A 50 -35.55 12.27 5.27
N ASN A 51 -36.74 12.88 5.28
CA ASN A 51 -37.34 13.40 6.52
C ASN A 51 -37.74 12.26 7.48
N LYS A 52 -38.20 11.12 6.95
CA LYS A 52 -38.48 9.93 7.76
C LYS A 52 -37.21 9.21 8.18
N VAL A 53 -36.17 9.20 7.33
CA VAL A 53 -34.85 8.64 7.70
C VAL A 53 -34.27 9.39 8.89
N ILE A 54 -34.25 10.73 8.84
CA ILE A 54 -33.79 11.57 9.97
C ILE A 54 -34.63 11.27 11.22
N LYS A 55 -35.96 11.28 11.11
CA LYS A 55 -36.87 11.02 12.23
C LYS A 55 -36.60 9.67 12.90
N TYR A 56 -36.50 8.58 12.15
CA TYR A 56 -36.29 7.25 12.71
C TYR A 56 -34.87 7.07 13.26
N THR A 57 -33.89 7.72 12.66
CA THR A 57 -32.51 7.72 13.18
C THR A 57 -32.42 8.48 14.50
N THR A 58 -33.05 9.66 14.62
CA THR A 58 -33.14 10.42 15.87
C THR A 58 -33.84 9.61 16.96
N LEU A 59 -34.94 8.93 16.64
CA LEU A 59 -35.62 8.02 17.58
C LEU A 59 -34.73 6.84 18.03
N GLY A 60 -33.91 6.29 17.13
CA GLY A 60 -32.95 5.24 17.47
C GLY A 60 -31.83 5.73 18.38
N ILE A 61 -31.32 6.94 18.12
CA ILE A 61 -30.34 7.62 18.97
C ILE A 61 -30.95 7.94 20.33
N ASP A 62 -32.18 8.46 20.39
CA ASP A 62 -32.88 8.72 21.66
C ASP A 62 -33.12 7.43 22.47
N GLN A 63 -33.41 6.31 21.80
CA GLN A 63 -33.50 5.00 22.45
C GLN A 63 -32.13 4.54 23.00
N LEU A 64 -31.04 4.76 22.26
CA LEU A 64 -29.68 4.46 22.72
C LEU A 64 -29.26 5.36 23.90
N LEU A 65 -29.58 6.66 23.82
CA LEU A 65 -29.36 7.64 24.90
C LEU A 65 -30.22 7.32 26.13
N SER A 66 -31.45 6.83 25.96
CA SER A 66 -32.30 6.38 27.07
C SER A 66 -31.73 5.15 27.77
N LYS A 67 -31.14 4.21 27.00
CA LYS A 67 -30.43 3.04 27.55
C LYS A 67 -29.13 3.45 28.24
N GLN A 68 -28.44 4.46 27.74
CA GLN A 68 -27.28 5.06 28.39
C GLN A 68 -27.67 5.76 29.71
N ARG A 69 -28.78 6.49 29.73
CA ARG A 69 -29.32 7.11 30.96
C ARG A 69 -29.71 6.07 32.01
N GLN A 70 -30.22 4.91 31.60
CA GLN A 70 -30.47 3.78 32.50
C GLN A 70 -29.17 3.15 33.03
N SER A 71 -28.11 3.07 32.20
CA SER A 71 -26.77 2.67 32.65
C SER A 71 -26.23 3.62 33.72
N ASP A 72 -26.37 4.93 33.53
CA ASP A 72 -25.86 5.94 34.47
C ASP A 72 -26.57 5.85 35.84
N LEU A 73 -27.88 5.57 35.84
CA LEU A 73 -28.63 5.31 37.07
C LEU A 73 -28.19 4.02 37.77
N ALA A 74 -27.98 2.93 37.02
CA ALA A 74 -27.48 1.67 37.57
C ALA A 74 -26.06 1.80 38.15
N ILE A 75 -25.21 2.62 37.53
CA ILE A 75 -23.87 2.96 38.03
C ILE A 75 -23.96 3.82 39.29
N ALA A 76 -24.89 4.78 39.34
CA ALA A 76 -25.11 5.61 40.53
C ALA A 76 -25.58 4.77 41.72
N ASP A 77 -26.46 3.79 41.49
CA ASP A 77 -26.90 2.86 42.53
C ASP A 77 -25.78 1.92 42.99
N ALA A 78 -24.94 1.43 42.07
CA ALA A 78 -23.76 0.65 42.45
C ALA A 78 -22.75 1.49 43.27
N HIS A 79 -22.58 2.78 42.96
CA HIS A 79 -21.77 3.69 43.78
C HIS A 79 -22.37 3.92 45.18
N ARG A 80 -23.70 4.02 45.29
CA ARG A 80 -24.37 4.09 46.60
C ARG A 80 -24.14 2.81 47.41
N MET A 81 -24.20 1.65 46.78
CA MET A 81 -23.88 0.37 47.43
C MET A 81 -22.45 0.34 47.98
N ILE A 82 -21.47 0.80 47.20
CA ILE A 82 -20.07 0.93 47.65
C ILE A 82 -19.95 1.94 48.80
N GLY A 83 -20.66 3.07 48.72
CA GLY A 83 -20.67 4.09 49.77
C GLY A 83 -21.27 3.64 51.10
N HIS A 84 -22.19 2.68 51.09
CA HIS A 84 -22.77 2.08 52.31
C HIS A 84 -21.88 1.01 52.94
N SER A 85 -21.05 0.32 52.14
CA SER A 85 -20.05 -0.64 52.65
C SER A 85 -18.87 -0.74 51.68
N LEU A 86 -17.79 -0.03 52.00
CA LEU A 86 -16.55 0.00 51.22
C LEU A 86 -15.85 -1.37 51.16
N MET A 87 -16.17 -2.26 52.10
CA MET A 87 -15.59 -3.61 52.21
C MET A 87 -16.47 -4.68 51.55
N SER A 88 -17.61 -4.30 50.97
CA SER A 88 -18.53 -5.24 50.31
C SER A 88 -18.17 -5.43 48.84
N VAL A 89 -17.90 -6.67 48.45
CA VAL A 89 -17.53 -7.04 47.08
C VAL A 89 -18.67 -6.84 46.08
N ASP A 90 -19.93 -6.93 46.54
CA ASP A 90 -21.12 -6.86 45.68
C ASP A 90 -21.27 -5.53 44.96
N GLY A 91 -20.89 -4.42 45.61
CA GLY A 91 -20.95 -3.08 45.00
C GLY A 91 -20.01 -2.95 43.81
N TYR A 92 -18.77 -3.43 43.97
CA TYR A 92 -17.76 -3.43 42.91
C TYR A 92 -18.10 -4.40 41.78
N LEU A 93 -18.55 -5.63 42.09
CA LEU A 93 -19.03 -6.57 41.09
C LEU A 93 -20.22 -6.00 40.30
N ARG A 94 -21.17 -5.33 40.96
CA ARG A 94 -22.33 -4.74 40.29
C ARG A 94 -21.92 -3.59 39.38
N LYS A 95 -21.06 -2.68 39.85
CA LYS A 95 -20.51 -1.56 39.06
C LYS A 95 -19.78 -2.08 37.81
N ALA A 96 -18.91 -3.06 37.98
CA ALA A 96 -18.13 -3.64 36.89
C ALA A 96 -18.99 -4.47 35.91
N ASN A 97 -19.97 -5.22 36.39
CA ASN A 97 -20.91 -5.96 35.55
C ASN A 97 -21.77 -5.03 34.69
N VAL A 98 -22.24 -3.92 35.26
CA VAL A 98 -22.95 -2.89 34.48
C VAL A 98 -22.04 -2.37 33.37
N PHE A 99 -20.80 -1.97 33.67
CA PHE A 99 -19.85 -1.56 32.63
C PHE A 99 -19.59 -2.65 31.57
N SER A 100 -19.44 -3.91 31.96
CA SER A 100 -19.19 -5.02 31.04
C SER A 100 -20.40 -5.31 30.15
N MET A 101 -21.63 -5.24 30.68
CA MET A 101 -22.88 -5.41 29.92
C MET A 101 -23.06 -4.34 28.84
N TYR A 102 -22.59 -3.12 29.09
CA TYR A 102 -22.62 -2.01 28.11
C TYR A 102 -21.36 -1.92 27.24
N GLY A 103 -20.52 -2.97 27.22
CA GLY A 103 -19.34 -3.03 26.35
C GLY A 103 -18.15 -2.18 26.79
N ARG A 104 -18.23 -1.53 27.96
CA ARG A 104 -17.17 -0.64 28.48
C ARG A 104 -16.13 -1.43 29.27
N GLN A 105 -15.41 -2.33 28.59
CA GLN A 105 -14.55 -3.32 29.24
C GLN A 105 -13.40 -2.69 30.05
N LEU A 106 -12.84 -1.56 29.60
CA LEU A 106 -11.80 -0.84 30.36
C LEU A 106 -12.33 -0.32 31.71
N GLN A 107 -13.51 0.30 31.72
CA GLN A 107 -14.15 0.80 32.95
C GLN A 107 -14.61 -0.34 33.86
N ALA A 108 -14.99 -1.49 33.29
CA ALA A 108 -15.25 -2.70 34.07
C ALA A 108 -13.98 -3.20 34.76
N ILE A 109 -12.84 -3.22 34.06
CA ILE A 109 -11.53 -3.62 34.62
C ILE A 109 -11.13 -2.67 35.76
N GLU A 110 -11.26 -1.35 35.58
CA GLU A 110 -10.97 -0.36 36.62
C GLU A 110 -11.84 -0.58 37.87
N ALA A 111 -13.14 -0.85 37.70
CA ALA A 111 -14.03 -1.14 38.81
C ALA A 111 -13.70 -2.47 39.53
N TYR A 112 -13.21 -3.49 38.82
CA TYR A 112 -12.70 -4.72 39.43
C TYR A 112 -11.39 -4.49 40.20
N ASP A 113 -10.47 -3.71 39.65
CA ASP A 113 -9.20 -3.37 40.30
C ASP A 113 -9.43 -2.52 41.56
N GLU A 114 -10.42 -1.60 41.53
CA GLU A 114 -10.87 -0.84 42.70
C GLU A 114 -11.43 -1.76 43.80
N GLY A 115 -12.21 -2.78 43.44
CA GLY A 115 -12.72 -3.77 44.39
C GLY A 115 -11.61 -4.61 45.02
N LEU A 116 -10.62 -5.03 44.23
CA LEU A 116 -9.47 -5.82 44.72
C LEU A 116 -8.54 -5.02 45.65
N GLN A 117 -8.49 -3.69 45.52
CA GLN A 117 -7.70 -2.83 46.40
C GLN A 117 -8.39 -2.53 47.73
N ASN A 118 -9.73 -2.42 47.73
CA ASN A 118 -10.48 -1.94 48.88
C ASN A 118 -11.05 -3.06 49.76
N VAL A 119 -11.16 -4.30 49.27
CA VAL A 119 -11.69 -5.44 50.03
C VAL A 119 -10.55 -6.12 50.82
N ALA A 120 -10.64 -6.11 52.15
CA ALA A 120 -9.64 -6.74 53.02
C ALA A 120 -9.76 -8.28 53.03
N PRO A 121 -8.66 -9.05 53.07
CA PRO A 121 -8.73 -10.50 53.09
C PRO A 121 -9.28 -11.03 54.42
N GLY A 122 -10.48 -11.63 54.38
CA GLY A 122 -11.09 -12.40 55.47
C GLY A 122 -11.60 -13.76 54.96
N GLU A 123 -11.73 -14.75 55.85
CA GLU A 123 -12.03 -16.16 55.49
C GLU A 123 -13.32 -16.32 54.64
N ASP A 124 -14.34 -15.47 54.85
CA ASP A 124 -15.59 -15.49 54.07
C ASP A 124 -15.54 -14.69 52.74
N GLN A 125 -14.50 -13.87 52.53
CA GLN A 125 -14.39 -12.97 51.37
C GLN A 125 -13.46 -13.52 50.27
N GLU A 126 -12.72 -14.60 50.54
CA GLU A 126 -11.76 -15.19 49.61
C GLU A 126 -12.42 -15.74 48.32
N VAL A 127 -13.64 -16.28 48.44
CA VAL A 127 -14.45 -16.74 47.30
C VAL A 127 -14.85 -15.58 46.38
N TYR A 128 -15.19 -14.44 46.97
CA TYR A 128 -15.60 -13.24 46.26
C TYR A 128 -14.42 -12.49 45.63
N ILE A 129 -13.25 -12.49 46.28
CA ILE A 129 -11.99 -12.00 45.69
C ILE A 129 -11.61 -12.84 44.46
N ARG A 130 -11.71 -14.17 44.54
CA ARG A 130 -11.51 -15.05 43.37
C ARG A 130 -12.50 -14.74 42.24
N GLN A 131 -13.76 -14.40 42.56
CA GLN A 131 -14.76 -14.02 41.57
C GLN A 131 -14.41 -12.68 40.88
N LEU A 132 -13.95 -11.68 41.64
CA LEU A 132 -13.43 -10.41 41.07
C LEU A 132 -12.26 -10.66 40.13
N GLU A 133 -11.31 -11.52 40.50
CA GLU A 133 -10.16 -11.85 39.66
C GLU A 133 -10.56 -12.59 38.37
N GLN A 134 -11.48 -13.54 38.48
CA GLN A 134 -11.97 -14.31 37.34
C GLN A 134 -12.73 -13.43 36.35
N GLU A 135 -13.69 -12.61 36.82
CA GLU A 135 -14.45 -11.70 35.97
C GLU A 135 -13.57 -10.59 35.38
N ARG A 136 -12.57 -10.12 36.12
CA ARG A 136 -11.52 -9.23 35.59
C ARG A 136 -10.75 -9.87 34.44
N MET A 137 -10.36 -11.14 34.56
CA MET A 137 -9.69 -11.86 33.46
C MET A 137 -10.61 -12.01 32.24
N VAL A 138 -11.90 -12.28 32.44
CA VAL A 138 -12.89 -12.33 31.35
C VAL A 138 -13.03 -10.96 30.68
N ALA A 139 -13.11 -9.87 31.44
CA ALA A 139 -13.17 -8.51 30.92
C ALA A 139 -11.90 -8.13 30.15
N ARG A 140 -10.70 -8.49 30.65
CA ARG A 140 -9.42 -8.31 29.92
C ARG A 140 -9.39 -9.09 28.61
N LYS A 141 -9.86 -10.34 28.61
CA LYS A 141 -9.96 -11.16 27.39
C LYS A 141 -10.93 -10.56 26.38
N ARG A 142 -12.07 -10.01 26.84
CA ARG A 142 -13.03 -9.30 25.98
C ARG A 142 -12.49 -7.98 25.46
N ASN A 143 -11.72 -7.24 26.26
CA ASN A 143 -11.04 -6.01 25.85
C ASN A 143 -9.98 -6.25 24.76
N ASN A 144 -9.36 -7.44 24.77
CA ASN A 144 -8.40 -7.87 23.76
C ASN A 144 -9.04 -8.46 22.49
N ASN A 145 -10.36 -8.74 22.52
CA ASN A 145 -11.08 -9.14 21.33
C ASN A 145 -11.51 -7.90 20.57
N HIS A 146 -10.70 -7.49 19.59
CA HIS A 146 -11.15 -6.56 18.55
C HIS A 146 -12.32 -7.19 17.79
N ILE A 147 -13.52 -6.63 17.97
CA ILE A 147 -14.63 -6.92 17.07
C ILE A 147 -14.57 -5.87 15.97
N ASP A 148 -14.04 -6.28 14.82
CA ASP A 148 -14.18 -5.53 13.59
C ASP A 148 -15.62 -5.68 13.09
N PHE A 149 -16.48 -4.77 13.55
CA PHE A 149 -17.86 -4.72 13.10
C PHE A 149 -17.96 -4.30 11.62
N ILE A 150 -16.95 -3.61 11.08
CA ILE A 150 -16.98 -3.09 9.71
C ILE A 150 -16.86 -4.24 8.71
N THR A 151 -15.97 -5.21 8.94
CA THR A 151 -15.83 -6.38 8.06
C THR A 151 -16.94 -7.43 8.21
N LYS A 152 -17.81 -7.28 9.22
CA LYS A 152 -18.94 -8.21 9.47
C LYS A 152 -20.29 -7.66 9.04
N LEU A 153 -20.36 -6.41 8.60
CA LEU A 153 -21.60 -5.77 8.15
C LEU A 153 -21.70 -5.80 6.63
N PRO A 154 -22.91 -5.97 6.07
CA PRO A 154 -23.20 -5.78 4.65
C PRO A 154 -22.72 -4.39 4.16
N ALA A 155 -22.15 -4.33 2.95
CA ALA A 155 -21.48 -3.14 2.41
C ALA A 155 -22.39 -1.88 2.36
N ASP A 156 -23.68 -2.09 2.16
CA ASP A 156 -24.75 -1.09 2.22
C ASP A 156 -24.95 -0.50 3.62
N ILE A 157 -24.88 -1.34 4.67
CA ILE A 157 -24.91 -0.87 6.06
C ILE A 157 -23.59 -0.18 6.42
N VAL A 158 -22.46 -0.71 5.97
CA VAL A 158 -21.14 -0.10 6.16
C VAL A 158 -21.11 1.29 5.52
N ASN A 159 -21.63 1.48 4.31
CA ASN A 159 -21.69 2.79 3.67
C ASN A 159 -22.58 3.78 4.44
N VAL A 160 -23.72 3.35 4.97
CA VAL A 160 -24.61 4.21 5.78
C VAL A 160 -23.98 4.54 7.14
N VAL A 161 -23.34 3.58 7.80
CA VAL A 161 -22.62 3.78 9.07
C VAL A 161 -21.37 4.62 8.87
N ILE A 162 -20.63 4.45 7.77
CA ILE A 162 -19.50 5.31 7.40
C ILE A 162 -20.04 6.73 7.14
N ILE A 163 -21.04 6.91 6.28
CA ILE A 163 -21.60 8.24 6.02
C ILE A 163 -22.11 8.89 7.31
N LEU A 164 -22.76 8.15 8.21
CA LEU A 164 -23.26 8.68 9.49
C LEU A 164 -22.13 8.97 10.48
N VAL A 165 -21.18 8.04 10.67
CA VAL A 165 -20.00 8.23 11.52
C VAL A 165 -19.17 9.41 11.01
N PHE A 166 -18.97 9.54 9.70
CA PHE A 166 -18.04 10.50 9.09
C PHE A 166 -18.66 11.83 8.66
N SER A 167 -19.98 11.97 8.56
CA SER A 167 -20.58 13.25 8.09
C SER A 167 -20.79 14.30 9.19
N THR A 168 -20.68 13.95 10.48
CA THR A 168 -20.65 14.93 11.61
C THR A 168 -20.14 14.33 12.92
N THR A 169 -20.33 13.03 13.17
CA THR A 169 -20.07 12.42 14.50
C THR A 169 -18.62 12.04 14.78
N CYS A 170 -17.78 11.69 13.80
CA CYS A 170 -16.36 11.34 14.01
C CYS A 170 -15.61 12.52 14.61
N PHE A 171 -15.96 13.73 14.15
CA PHE A 171 -15.47 14.98 14.70
C PHE A 171 -15.98 15.25 16.11
N GLN A 172 -17.25 14.92 16.41
CA GLN A 172 -17.77 15.03 17.77
C GLN A 172 -17.02 14.08 18.73
N PHE A 173 -16.76 12.83 18.33
CA PHE A 173 -15.97 11.90 19.14
C PHE A 173 -14.51 12.35 19.33
N MET A 174 -13.90 12.99 18.33
CA MET A 174 -12.58 13.63 18.50
C MET A 174 -12.65 14.86 19.43
N GLN A 175 -13.70 15.68 19.32
CA GLN A 175 -13.94 16.83 20.20
C GLN A 175 -14.15 16.41 21.67
N ASP A 176 -14.85 15.30 21.88
CA ASP A 176 -15.18 14.74 23.20
C ASP A 176 -13.99 13.96 23.81
N GLY A 177 -12.87 13.83 23.10
CA GLY A 177 -11.61 13.30 23.65
C GLY A 177 -11.47 11.77 23.69
N TYR A 178 -12.40 11.03 23.08
CA TYR A 178 -12.37 9.56 23.04
C TYR A 178 -11.11 8.99 22.35
N PHE A 179 -10.51 9.77 21.44
CA PHE A 179 -9.32 9.38 20.68
C PHE A 179 -8.04 10.09 21.14
N SER A 180 -8.00 10.58 22.38
CA SER A 180 -6.86 11.35 22.93
C SER A 180 -5.49 10.64 22.91
N LYS A 181 -5.46 9.32 22.66
CA LYS A 181 -4.23 8.51 22.50
C LYS A 181 -3.91 8.10 21.06
N MET A 182 -4.69 8.57 20.09
CA MET A 182 -4.56 8.15 18.69
C MET A 182 -3.21 8.59 18.10
N LYS A 183 -2.50 7.65 17.47
CA LYS A 183 -1.20 7.87 16.82
C LYS A 183 -1.26 7.94 15.30
N SER A 184 -2.18 7.20 14.68
CA SER A 184 -2.35 7.16 13.23
C SER A 184 -3.79 7.49 12.87
N PHE A 185 -3.98 8.28 11.82
CA PHE A 185 -5.28 8.65 11.30
C PHE A 185 -5.27 8.67 9.78
N GLU A 186 -6.19 7.96 9.15
CA GLU A 186 -6.32 7.85 7.70
C GLU A 186 -7.75 8.17 7.27
N ILE A 187 -7.90 9.08 6.30
CA ILE A 187 -9.16 9.33 5.61
C ILE A 187 -8.92 9.33 4.11
N LYS A 188 -9.72 8.54 3.38
CA LYS A 188 -9.77 8.48 1.92
C LYS A 188 -11.14 8.94 1.41
N GLY A 189 -11.19 9.63 0.27
CA GLY A 189 -12.44 9.88 -0.47
C GLY A 189 -13.39 10.94 0.09
N LEU A 190 -12.91 12.00 0.77
CA LEU A 190 -13.77 13.11 1.22
C LEU A 190 -14.45 13.91 0.07
N GLY A 191 -14.01 13.70 -1.19
CA GLY A 191 -14.45 14.46 -2.35
C GLY A 191 -15.87 14.16 -2.86
N ASP A 192 -16.31 12.89 -2.80
CA ASP A 192 -17.51 12.43 -3.54
C ASP A 192 -18.85 12.88 -2.94
N THR A 193 -18.88 13.39 -1.71
CA THR A 193 -20.11 13.76 -0.98
C THR A 193 -20.27 15.27 -0.75
N SER A 194 -19.40 16.09 -1.35
CA SER A 194 -19.10 17.45 -0.86
C SER A 194 -20.08 18.56 -1.27
N HIS A 195 -21.12 18.29 -2.07
CA HIS A 195 -22.16 19.31 -2.31
C HIS A 195 -23.05 19.60 -1.09
N GLN A 196 -22.99 18.80 -0.02
CA GLN A 196 -23.92 18.90 1.12
C GLN A 196 -23.28 19.20 2.48
N LEU A 197 -21.95 19.19 2.60
CA LEU A 197 -21.26 19.44 3.86
C LEU A 197 -20.66 20.85 3.84
N GLY A 198 -21.03 21.69 4.81
CA GLY A 198 -20.51 23.06 4.99
C GLY A 198 -18.99 23.09 5.26
N PRO A 199 -18.43 24.20 5.79
CA PRO A 199 -16.97 24.35 5.90
C PRO A 199 -16.37 23.32 6.88
N LEU A 200 -15.93 22.17 6.36
CA LEU A 200 -15.26 21.09 7.10
C LEU A 200 -13.97 21.56 7.82
N ASN A 201 -13.43 22.71 7.42
CA ASN A 201 -12.13 23.22 7.84
C ASN A 201 -11.97 23.41 9.34
N THR A 202 -12.86 24.20 9.95
CA THR A 202 -12.74 24.54 11.37
C THR A 202 -12.89 23.31 12.24
N THR A 203 -13.78 22.39 11.85
CA THR A 203 -14.09 21.18 12.62
C THR A 203 -12.95 20.15 12.57
N ILE A 204 -12.31 19.94 11.40
CA ILE A 204 -11.17 19.04 11.25
C ILE A 204 -9.98 19.54 12.08
N ILE A 205 -9.63 20.81 11.96
CA ILE A 205 -8.48 21.40 12.68
C ILE A 205 -8.71 21.38 14.19
N ILE A 206 -9.93 21.66 14.68
CA ILE A 206 -10.28 21.54 16.11
C ILE A 206 -10.12 20.08 16.60
N GLY A 207 -10.56 19.11 15.81
CA GLY A 207 -10.38 17.68 16.14
C GLY A 207 -8.90 17.31 16.26
N PHE A 208 -8.08 17.71 15.29
CA PHE A 208 -6.63 17.49 15.33
C PHE A 208 -5.95 18.19 16.50
N TRP A 209 -6.42 19.37 16.91
CA TRP A 209 -5.88 20.07 18.07
C TRP A 209 -6.01 19.27 19.38
N LYS A 210 -7.04 18.43 19.51
CA LYS A 210 -7.23 17.56 20.69
C LYS A 210 -6.28 16.38 20.74
N ILE A 211 -5.84 15.88 19.58
CA ILE A 211 -4.94 14.72 19.46
C ILE A 211 -3.51 15.10 19.04
N ARG A 212 -3.21 16.40 18.92
CA ARG A 212 -1.93 16.94 18.43
C ARG A 212 -0.67 16.41 19.11
N GLN A 213 -0.79 15.99 20.37
CA GLN A 213 0.35 15.49 21.14
C GLN A 213 0.64 14.03 20.85
N THR A 214 -0.35 13.26 20.40
CA THR A 214 -0.23 11.81 20.20
C THR A 214 -0.17 11.43 18.74
N LEU A 215 -0.75 12.23 17.84
CA LEU A 215 -0.79 11.95 16.41
C LEU A 215 0.60 12.06 15.78
N THR A 216 1.08 10.95 15.24
CA THR A 216 2.38 10.82 14.55
C THR A 216 2.24 10.51 13.07
N THR A 217 1.10 9.97 12.63
CA THR A 217 0.85 9.59 11.23
C THR A 217 -0.51 10.10 10.78
N LEU A 218 -0.53 10.80 9.64
CA LEU A 218 -1.74 11.35 9.05
C LEU A 218 -1.75 11.07 7.55
N ASP A 219 -2.77 10.35 7.07
CA ASP A 219 -3.09 10.19 5.64
C ASP A 219 -4.46 10.85 5.39
N LEU A 220 -4.48 11.88 4.55
CA LEU A 220 -5.67 12.68 4.30
C LEU A 220 -5.87 12.90 2.81
N ASP A 221 -6.98 12.41 2.28
CA ASP A 221 -7.46 12.69 0.93
C ASP A 221 -8.66 13.63 0.99
N VAL A 222 -8.45 14.89 0.59
CA VAL A 222 -9.45 15.95 0.64
C VAL A 222 -10.30 16.06 -0.65
N GLY A 223 -9.99 15.28 -1.68
CA GLY A 223 -10.72 15.29 -2.95
C GLY A 223 -10.87 16.70 -3.55
N ASP A 224 -12.10 17.05 -3.97
CA ASP A 224 -12.43 18.31 -4.64
C ASP A 224 -12.74 19.49 -3.72
N ASN A 225 -12.65 19.32 -2.39
CA ASN A 225 -13.04 20.38 -1.45
C ASN A 225 -11.91 21.42 -1.24
N VAL A 226 -11.82 22.38 -2.17
CA VAL A 226 -10.74 23.39 -2.32
C VAL A 226 -10.40 24.15 -1.04
N ASP A 227 -11.37 24.39 -0.15
CA ASP A 227 -11.22 25.33 0.98
C ASP A 227 -11.12 24.63 2.35
N SER A 228 -11.10 23.30 2.37
CA SER A 228 -11.32 22.53 3.60
C SER A 228 -10.09 22.37 4.49
N VAL A 229 -8.87 22.13 3.98
CA VAL A 229 -7.72 21.89 4.87
C VAL A 229 -6.43 22.35 4.21
N LYS A 230 -5.70 23.26 4.87
CA LYS A 230 -4.36 23.69 4.42
C LYS A 230 -3.28 22.84 5.07
N VAL A 231 -2.23 22.53 4.32
CA VAL A 231 -1.07 21.76 4.83
C VAL A 231 -0.41 22.47 6.01
N VAL A 232 -0.33 23.81 5.96
CA VAL A 232 0.22 24.63 7.04
C VAL A 232 -0.56 24.47 8.34
N ASP A 233 -1.89 24.45 8.26
CA ASP A 233 -2.75 24.33 9.44
C ASP A 233 -2.57 22.96 10.12
N LEU A 234 -2.37 21.90 9.33
CA LEU A 234 -2.05 20.57 9.84
C LEU A 234 -0.70 20.54 10.56
N LEU A 235 0.34 21.10 9.94
CA LEU A 235 1.69 21.11 10.50
C LEU A 235 1.82 22.03 11.73
N LEU A 236 1.06 23.12 11.79
CA LEU A 236 0.96 23.98 12.97
C LEU A 236 0.21 23.29 14.12
N THR A 237 -0.83 22.53 13.78
CA THR A 237 -1.67 21.85 14.77
C THR A 237 -0.98 20.64 15.35
N CYS A 238 -0.41 19.77 14.51
CA CYS A 238 0.14 18.47 14.88
C CYS A 238 1.68 18.49 14.90
N THR A 239 2.27 19.15 15.90
CA THR A 239 3.74 19.36 15.96
C THR A 239 4.57 18.09 16.12
N ASN A 240 3.96 16.97 16.53
CA ASN A 240 4.60 15.66 16.71
C ASN A 240 4.44 14.76 15.46
N LEU A 241 3.90 15.29 14.37
CA LEU A 241 3.65 14.51 13.17
C LEU A 241 4.97 14.04 12.53
N ILE A 242 5.09 12.73 12.34
CA ILE A 242 6.26 12.07 11.76
C ILE A 242 6.04 11.78 10.27
N LYS A 243 4.83 11.34 9.92
CA LYS A 243 4.45 11.00 8.55
C LYS A 243 3.19 11.77 8.14
N LEU A 244 3.24 12.45 7.01
CA LEU A 244 2.10 13.13 6.39
C LEU A 244 1.94 12.68 4.94
N LYS A 245 0.79 12.07 4.64
CA LYS A 245 0.32 11.84 3.27
C LYS A 245 -0.89 12.72 3.02
N PHE A 246 -0.81 13.54 1.98
CA PHE A 246 -1.83 14.52 1.66
C PHE A 246 -2.19 14.41 0.17
N THR A 247 -3.44 14.07 -0.10
CA THR A 247 -3.98 13.90 -1.46
C THR A 247 -5.06 14.95 -1.74
N THR A 248 -4.95 15.60 -2.88
CA THR A 248 -5.87 16.66 -3.32
C THR A 248 -6.01 16.67 -4.84
N LEU A 249 -7.19 17.07 -5.33
CA LEU A 249 -7.46 17.29 -6.75
C LEU A 249 -7.16 18.72 -7.22
N HIS A 250 -6.69 19.59 -6.31
CA HIS A 250 -6.38 21.00 -6.58
C HIS A 250 -4.88 21.27 -6.62
N PRO A 251 -4.44 22.37 -7.26
CA PRO A 251 -3.05 22.82 -7.19
C PRO A 251 -2.62 23.15 -5.75
N LEU A 252 -1.36 22.84 -5.41
CA LEU A 252 -0.86 22.95 -4.04
C LEU A 252 -0.85 24.40 -3.51
N ASN A 253 -0.63 25.40 -4.37
CA ASN A 253 -0.64 26.82 -3.98
C ASN A 253 -1.95 27.27 -3.32
N ARG A 254 -3.09 26.65 -3.65
CA ARG A 254 -4.39 26.97 -3.02
C ARG A 254 -4.49 26.46 -1.59
N LEU A 255 -3.72 25.42 -1.27
CA LEU A 255 -3.78 24.66 -0.02
C LEU A 255 -2.54 24.89 0.85
N ILE A 256 -1.58 25.67 0.36
CA ILE A 256 -0.50 26.23 1.15
C ILE A 256 -1.02 27.48 1.86
N GLY A 257 -1.04 27.41 3.19
CA GLY A 257 -1.32 28.57 4.04
C GLY A 257 -0.13 29.51 4.13
N ASP A 258 -0.27 30.54 4.96
CA ASP A 258 0.83 31.46 5.24
C ASP A 258 1.84 30.82 6.20
N PHE A 259 3.03 30.48 5.68
CA PHE A 259 4.15 29.94 6.45
C PHE A 259 4.91 30.99 7.28
N SER A 260 4.51 32.27 7.24
CA SER A 260 5.19 33.37 7.96
C SER A 260 5.27 33.13 9.47
N THR A 261 4.25 32.48 10.04
CA THR A 261 4.13 32.21 11.48
C THR A 261 4.65 30.84 11.90
N MET A 262 4.95 29.95 10.94
CA MET A 262 5.34 28.57 11.21
C MET A 262 6.81 28.46 11.62
N LYS A 263 7.04 27.92 12.83
CA LYS A 263 8.38 27.52 13.29
C LYS A 263 8.82 26.22 12.61
N GLN A 264 10.11 25.90 12.74
CA GLN A 264 10.67 24.65 12.22
C GLN A 264 9.91 23.42 12.77
N HIS A 265 9.39 22.58 11.87
CA HIS A 265 8.80 21.30 12.23
C HIS A 265 9.91 20.26 12.35
N ARG A 266 10.21 19.84 13.59
CA ARG A 266 11.38 18.99 13.89
C ARG A 266 11.08 17.49 13.85
N ALA A 267 9.82 17.10 13.84
CA ALA A 267 9.42 15.69 13.92
C ALA A 267 9.12 15.05 12.56
N LEU A 268 8.90 15.85 11.50
CA LEU A 268 8.40 15.33 10.22
C LEU A 268 9.55 14.70 9.43
N ILE A 269 9.42 13.41 9.15
CA ILE A 269 10.44 12.58 8.49
C ILE A 269 9.97 12.13 7.10
N ASP A 270 8.66 11.89 6.94
CA ASP A 270 8.05 11.39 5.71
C ASP A 270 6.93 12.31 5.25
N LEU A 271 7.02 12.78 4.01
CA LEU A 271 6.05 13.65 3.39
C LEU A 271 5.71 13.13 1.99
N GLN A 272 4.43 12.80 1.80
CA GLN A 272 3.85 12.46 0.52
C GLN A 272 2.77 13.48 0.15
N ILE A 273 2.94 14.16 -0.98
CA ILE A 273 1.98 15.12 -1.50
C ILE A 273 1.53 14.65 -2.88
N LYS A 274 0.25 14.34 -3.01
CA LYS A 274 -0.41 14.08 -4.28
C LYS A 274 -1.33 15.25 -4.59
N SER A 275 -0.98 16.04 -5.58
CA SER A 275 -1.67 17.27 -5.98
C SER A 275 -1.90 17.30 -7.48
N LYS A 276 -2.81 18.14 -7.99
CA LYS A 276 -2.93 18.35 -9.44
C LYS A 276 -1.64 18.94 -10.01
N ASP A 277 -1.16 20.01 -9.39
CA ASP A 277 0.08 20.71 -9.76
C ASP A 277 0.86 21.11 -8.51
N ILE A 278 2.20 21.06 -8.58
CA ILE A 278 3.12 21.56 -7.55
C ILE A 278 4.16 22.47 -8.22
N ILE A 279 4.15 23.76 -7.86
CA ILE A 279 5.13 24.75 -8.35
C ILE A 279 6.31 24.80 -7.37
N GLY A 280 7.50 25.14 -7.85
CA GLY A 280 8.70 25.22 -7.00
C GLY A 280 8.58 26.15 -5.80
N SER A 281 8.04 27.35 -5.97
CA SER A 281 7.87 28.32 -4.87
C SER A 281 7.09 27.76 -3.68
N ASP A 282 6.10 26.93 -3.98
CA ASP A 282 5.13 26.39 -3.03
C ASP A 282 5.77 25.37 -2.10
N ILE A 283 6.47 24.40 -2.68
CA ILE A 283 7.12 23.33 -1.93
C ILE A 283 8.38 23.83 -1.21
N ILE A 284 9.06 24.86 -1.73
CA ILE A 284 10.24 25.46 -1.09
C ILE A 284 9.93 25.94 0.33
N LEU A 285 8.81 26.64 0.51
CA LEU A 285 8.40 27.16 1.82
C LEU A 285 8.20 26.02 2.81
N LEU A 286 7.62 24.91 2.36
CA LEU A 286 7.42 23.72 3.18
C LEU A 286 8.77 23.08 3.55
N LEU A 287 9.65 22.87 2.58
CA LEU A 287 10.94 22.21 2.79
C LEU A 287 11.88 23.04 3.69
N GLN A 288 11.85 24.37 3.58
CA GLN A 288 12.59 25.25 4.49
C GLN A 288 12.23 25.00 5.96
N ARG A 289 10.97 24.66 6.24
CA ARG A 289 10.43 24.42 7.59
C ARG A 289 10.52 22.96 8.05
N CYS A 290 10.86 22.02 7.17
CA CYS A 290 10.92 20.58 7.45
C CYS A 290 12.31 19.99 7.15
N GLN A 291 13.36 20.50 7.81
CA GLN A 291 14.76 20.13 7.53
C GLN A 291 15.18 18.70 7.96
N GLU A 292 14.39 18.04 8.81
CA GLU A 292 14.62 16.66 9.23
C GLU A 292 14.01 15.62 8.26
N LEU A 293 13.44 16.08 7.14
CA LEU A 293 12.79 15.24 6.16
C LEU A 293 13.80 14.25 5.54
N ARG A 294 13.44 12.97 5.57
CA ARG A 294 14.23 11.87 4.96
C ARG A 294 13.55 11.30 3.73
N ARG A 295 12.22 11.40 3.63
CA ARG A 295 11.44 10.91 2.49
C ARG A 295 10.49 11.99 1.98
N LEU A 296 10.59 12.27 0.68
CA LEU A 296 9.72 13.19 -0.04
C LEU A 296 9.16 12.48 -1.28
N VAL A 297 7.83 12.35 -1.36
CA VAL A 297 7.13 11.76 -2.49
C VAL A 297 6.14 12.77 -3.07
N MET A 298 6.19 12.99 -4.37
CA MET A 298 5.33 13.93 -5.11
C MET A 298 4.87 13.30 -6.43
N ASN A 299 3.74 13.72 -6.99
CA ASN A 299 3.18 13.16 -8.24
C ASN A 299 3.30 14.07 -9.47
N THR A 300 3.44 15.38 -9.31
CA THR A 300 3.62 16.32 -10.43
C THR A 300 4.47 17.50 -9.95
N CYS A 301 5.68 17.65 -10.51
CA CYS A 301 6.60 18.68 -10.07
C CYS A 301 7.29 19.34 -11.26
N HIS A 302 7.31 20.69 -11.28
CA HIS A 302 8.03 21.45 -12.30
C HIS A 302 9.56 21.36 -12.14
N GLU A 303 10.28 21.54 -13.25
CA GLU A 303 11.75 21.44 -13.36
C GLU A 303 12.53 22.21 -12.28
N SER A 304 12.04 23.39 -11.88
CA SER A 304 12.71 24.28 -10.91
C SER A 304 12.79 23.74 -9.48
N VAL A 305 12.14 22.61 -9.17
CA VAL A 305 12.00 22.12 -7.79
C VAL A 305 13.17 21.23 -7.36
N LEU A 306 13.72 20.41 -8.27
CA LEU A 306 14.72 19.38 -7.92
C LEU A 306 16.02 19.99 -7.39
N ASP A 307 16.52 21.04 -8.05
CA ASP A 307 17.69 21.79 -7.60
C ASP A 307 17.48 22.40 -6.21
N VAL A 308 16.23 22.71 -5.90
CA VAL A 308 15.88 23.43 -4.68
C VAL A 308 15.63 22.50 -3.50
N ILE A 309 15.02 21.33 -3.73
CA ILE A 309 14.91 20.26 -2.72
C ILE A 309 16.28 19.96 -2.13
N ASN A 310 17.25 19.80 -3.02
CA ASN A 310 18.63 19.46 -2.66
C ASN A 310 19.34 20.54 -1.81
N ARG A 311 18.83 21.78 -1.82
CA ARG A 311 19.34 22.90 -1.01
C ARG A 311 18.71 22.94 0.39
N TYR A 312 17.45 22.56 0.52
CA TYR A 312 16.69 22.75 1.78
C TYR A 312 16.50 21.48 2.60
N THR A 313 16.69 20.29 2.04
CA THR A 313 16.62 19.01 2.76
C THR A 313 17.93 18.21 2.60
N PRO A 314 19.00 18.56 3.36
CA PRO A 314 20.30 17.90 3.23
C PRO A 314 20.33 16.46 3.78
N ASN A 315 19.35 16.11 4.61
CA ASN A 315 19.19 14.76 5.19
C ASN A 315 18.26 13.86 4.37
N LEU A 316 17.84 14.32 3.18
CA LEU A 316 16.90 13.56 2.35
C LEU A 316 17.57 12.28 1.83
N GLU A 317 16.94 11.14 2.11
CA GLU A 317 17.39 9.82 1.69
C GLU A 317 16.57 9.27 0.51
N ILE A 318 15.29 9.64 0.43
CA ILE A 318 14.37 9.19 -0.61
C ILE A 318 13.67 10.41 -1.24
N LEU A 319 13.81 10.54 -2.56
CA LEU A 319 13.11 11.54 -3.36
C LEU A 319 12.39 10.82 -4.49
N ALA A 320 11.07 10.98 -4.57
CA ALA A 320 10.28 10.44 -5.66
C ALA A 320 9.38 11.51 -6.27
N ASN A 321 9.45 11.65 -7.60
CA ASN A 321 8.58 12.50 -8.39
C ASN A 321 7.86 11.64 -9.44
N ASN A 322 6.54 11.57 -9.33
CA ASN A 322 5.65 10.75 -10.14
C ASN A 322 6.08 9.27 -10.22
N PRO A 323 6.15 8.54 -9.10
CA PRO A 323 6.50 7.12 -9.15
C PRO A 323 5.51 6.32 -10.01
N GLN A 324 6.01 5.43 -10.88
CA GLN A 324 5.15 4.54 -11.69
C GLN A 324 4.46 3.43 -10.89
N SER A 325 4.92 3.16 -9.66
CA SER A 325 4.38 2.12 -8.78
C SER A 325 4.10 2.67 -7.40
N ASP A 326 3.24 2.00 -6.64
CA ASP A 326 3.02 2.31 -5.23
C ASP A 326 4.34 2.16 -4.47
N ILE A 327 5.05 3.28 -4.24
CA ILE A 327 6.30 3.35 -3.44
C ILE A 327 6.09 2.86 -2.00
N GLU A 328 4.85 2.52 -1.60
CA GLU A 328 4.53 1.92 -0.32
C GLU A 328 5.26 0.56 -0.14
N GLN A 329 5.67 -0.13 -1.22
CA GLN A 329 6.43 -1.38 -1.14
C GLN A 329 7.96 -1.20 -1.26
N LEU A 330 8.45 0.00 -1.57
CA LEU A 330 9.89 0.24 -1.79
C LEU A 330 10.56 0.71 -0.50
N HIS A 331 11.26 -0.26 0.12
CA HIS A 331 12.23 -0.16 1.21
C HIS A 331 11.95 0.93 2.26
N GLU A 332 11.32 0.53 3.37
CA GLU A 332 11.35 1.26 4.65
C GLU A 332 12.76 1.29 5.30
N ASN A 333 13.80 0.85 4.59
CA ASN A 333 15.18 0.79 5.09
C ASN A 333 15.90 2.16 5.07
N GLY A 334 15.18 3.24 5.33
CA GLY A 334 15.73 4.54 5.74
C GLY A 334 16.22 4.51 7.20
N SER A 335 16.95 3.46 7.60
CA SER A 335 17.45 3.28 8.98
C SER A 335 18.89 3.79 9.17
N GLY A 336 19.53 4.28 8.10
CA GLY A 336 20.93 4.70 8.18
C GLY A 336 21.05 6.17 8.55
N ASN A 337 21.84 6.49 9.58
CA ASN A 337 22.28 7.86 9.93
C ASN A 337 23.19 8.53 8.85
N GLY A 338 23.09 8.11 7.60
CA GLY A 338 23.90 8.61 6.49
C GLY A 338 23.30 9.86 5.87
N LYS A 339 24.14 10.87 5.59
CA LYS A 339 23.75 12.06 4.83
C LYS A 339 23.73 11.72 3.33
N GLY A 340 22.74 12.24 2.60
CA GLY A 340 22.65 12.15 1.13
C GLY A 340 21.59 11.19 0.61
N LEU A 341 21.24 11.37 -0.67
CA LEU A 341 20.16 10.67 -1.32
C LEU A 341 20.55 9.22 -1.63
N LYS A 342 19.74 8.26 -1.18
CA LYS A 342 19.91 6.81 -1.42
C LYS A 342 18.99 6.30 -2.52
N SER A 343 17.77 6.80 -2.58
CA SER A 343 16.80 6.40 -3.60
C SER A 343 16.25 7.62 -4.33
N PHE A 344 16.31 7.60 -5.65
CA PHE A 344 15.82 8.67 -6.50
C PHE A 344 14.93 8.13 -7.60
N TYR A 345 13.66 8.54 -7.60
CA TYR A 345 12.66 8.14 -8.59
C TYR A 345 12.14 9.38 -9.31
N ILE A 346 12.12 9.34 -10.64
CA ILE A 346 11.61 10.45 -11.44
C ILE A 346 10.96 9.95 -12.72
N ASP A 347 9.73 10.40 -12.95
CA ASP A 347 9.00 10.16 -14.19
C ASP A 347 8.42 11.48 -14.73
N ASN A 348 8.41 11.62 -16.05
CA ASN A 348 7.84 12.77 -16.74
C ASN A 348 6.34 12.98 -16.53
N GLY A 349 5.56 11.97 -16.12
CA GLY A 349 4.14 12.13 -15.82
C GLY A 349 3.38 12.97 -16.85
N SER A 350 2.64 13.98 -16.37
CA SER A 350 1.95 14.96 -17.21
C SER A 350 2.79 16.19 -17.59
N LEU A 351 3.89 16.46 -16.88
CA LEU A 351 4.73 17.65 -17.04
C LEU A 351 6.17 17.27 -17.35
N PRO A 352 6.74 17.67 -18.50
CA PRO A 352 8.07 17.22 -18.89
C PRO A 352 9.12 17.67 -17.87
N VAL A 353 9.92 16.72 -17.39
CA VAL A 353 11.11 17.00 -16.59
C VAL A 353 12.33 16.99 -17.51
N SER A 354 13.10 18.07 -17.47
CA SER A 354 14.36 18.19 -18.21
C SER A 354 15.49 17.45 -17.49
N ILE A 355 16.34 16.80 -18.27
CA ILE A 355 17.55 16.15 -17.75
C ILE A 355 18.51 17.11 -17.05
N ASN A 356 18.52 18.39 -17.43
CA ASN A 356 19.43 19.37 -16.85
C ASN A 356 19.18 19.60 -15.36
N SER A 357 17.98 19.31 -14.86
CA SER A 357 17.65 19.38 -13.43
C SER A 357 17.84 18.06 -12.70
N VAL A 358 17.96 16.95 -13.42
CA VAL A 358 18.12 15.61 -12.84
C VAL A 358 19.60 15.28 -12.65
N LEU A 359 20.45 15.63 -13.62
CA LEU A 359 21.90 15.37 -13.55
C LEU A 359 22.61 16.01 -12.34
N PRO A 360 22.34 17.27 -11.94
CA PRO A 360 22.96 17.85 -10.75
C PRO A 360 22.64 17.05 -9.47
N VAL A 361 21.41 16.57 -9.34
CA VAL A 361 20.96 15.75 -8.21
C VAL A 361 21.68 14.40 -8.21
N MET A 362 21.75 13.73 -9.37
CA MET A 362 22.47 12.47 -9.53
C MET A 362 23.96 12.63 -9.22
N TYR A 363 24.61 13.66 -9.78
CA TYR A 363 26.03 13.89 -9.64
C TYR A 363 26.43 14.22 -8.19
N LYS A 364 25.63 15.06 -7.49
CA LYS A 364 25.89 15.37 -6.07
C LYS A 364 25.80 14.13 -5.18
N ASN A 365 24.89 13.20 -5.51
CA ASN A 365 24.62 12.01 -4.71
C ASN A 365 25.25 10.73 -5.29
N LYS A 366 26.24 10.86 -6.19
CA LYS A 366 26.84 9.74 -6.92
C LYS A 366 27.43 8.62 -6.05
N THR A 367 27.88 8.97 -4.84
CA THR A 367 28.44 8.03 -3.86
C THR A 367 27.41 7.49 -2.88
N THR A 368 26.21 8.07 -2.79
CA THR A 368 25.18 7.65 -1.82
C THR A 368 24.01 6.94 -2.47
N LEU A 369 23.78 7.16 -3.77
CA LEU A 369 22.69 6.54 -4.52
C LEU A 369 22.85 5.02 -4.62
N GLN A 370 21.82 4.32 -4.17
CA GLN A 370 21.66 2.87 -4.21
C GLN A 370 20.55 2.44 -5.16
N THR A 371 19.51 3.27 -5.30
CA THR A 371 18.37 3.03 -6.18
C THR A 371 18.13 4.25 -7.05
N LEU A 372 18.02 4.03 -8.36
CA LEU A 372 17.77 5.07 -9.34
C LEU A 372 16.69 4.58 -10.32
N ASP A 373 15.62 5.35 -10.46
CA ASP A 373 14.55 5.11 -11.42
C ASP A 373 14.29 6.41 -12.19
N VAL A 374 14.61 6.43 -13.49
CA VAL A 374 14.59 7.64 -14.32
C VAL A 374 13.86 7.42 -15.64
N HIS A 375 12.66 7.98 -15.74
CA HIS A 375 11.77 7.88 -16.89
C HIS A 375 11.52 9.27 -17.51
N ILE A 376 12.46 9.71 -18.36
CA ILE A 376 12.42 11.05 -18.98
C ILE A 376 12.23 10.90 -20.49
N SER A 377 11.10 11.38 -21.01
CA SER A 377 10.67 11.28 -22.41
C SER A 377 11.13 12.41 -23.33
N GLN A 378 11.60 13.54 -22.79
CA GLN A 378 12.04 14.69 -23.58
C GLN A 378 13.55 14.89 -23.43
N ILE A 379 14.26 14.74 -24.55
CA ILE A 379 15.61 15.27 -24.73
C ILE A 379 15.51 16.35 -25.81
N SER A 380 15.36 17.61 -25.39
CA SER A 380 15.77 18.71 -26.25
C SER A 380 17.25 18.51 -26.56
N GLN A 381 17.61 18.14 -27.79
CA GLN A 381 18.97 17.87 -28.29
C GLN A 381 20.09 18.16 -27.28
N VAL A 382 20.33 17.22 -26.36
CA VAL A 382 21.34 17.44 -25.32
C VAL A 382 22.68 17.25 -25.99
N ASN A 383 23.49 18.31 -26.00
CA ASN A 383 24.85 18.22 -26.48
C ASN A 383 25.67 17.35 -25.50
N LEU A 384 25.89 16.09 -25.89
CA LEU A 384 26.67 15.11 -25.12
C LEU A 384 28.06 15.67 -24.74
N GLN A 385 28.70 16.45 -25.61
CA GLN A 385 30.00 17.05 -25.30
C GLN A 385 29.92 18.01 -24.11
N ASN A 386 28.86 18.83 -24.04
CA ASN A 386 28.65 19.72 -22.91
C ASN A 386 28.38 18.95 -21.61
N LEU A 387 27.67 17.82 -21.68
CA LEU A 387 27.48 16.96 -20.51
C LEU A 387 28.79 16.37 -20.01
N TYR A 388 29.65 15.86 -20.90
CA TYR A 388 30.95 15.32 -20.52
C TYR A 388 31.90 16.38 -19.97
N ILE A 389 31.82 17.62 -20.47
CA ILE A 389 32.58 18.76 -19.91
C ILE A 389 32.07 19.10 -18.51
N THR A 390 30.75 19.08 -18.30
CA THR A 390 30.14 19.46 -17.02
C THR A 390 30.30 18.37 -15.95
N TYR A 391 30.25 17.10 -16.36
CA TYR A 391 30.29 15.93 -15.48
C TYR A 391 31.32 14.88 -15.95
N PRO A 392 32.62 15.22 -16.01
CA PRO A 392 33.66 14.35 -16.58
C PRO A 392 33.84 13.02 -15.84
N ASP A 393 33.59 13.02 -14.52
CA ASP A 393 33.71 11.85 -13.65
C ASP A 393 32.35 11.32 -13.18
N PHE A 394 31.33 11.43 -14.04
CA PHE A 394 30.01 10.90 -13.72
C PHE A 394 30.08 9.37 -13.57
N THR A 395 29.69 8.91 -12.39
CA THR A 395 29.71 7.51 -11.95
C THR A 395 28.60 7.31 -10.94
N LEU A 396 28.12 6.08 -10.75
CA LEU A 396 27.17 5.74 -9.71
C LEU A 396 27.76 4.58 -8.90
N ASP A 397 28.50 4.91 -7.85
CA ASP A 397 29.48 3.99 -7.25
C ASP A 397 28.81 2.84 -6.47
N ASN A 398 27.66 3.14 -5.85
CA ASN A 398 26.94 2.24 -4.95
C ASN A 398 25.58 1.80 -5.49
N ILE A 399 25.35 1.95 -6.80
CA ILE A 399 24.05 1.64 -7.40
C ILE A 399 23.78 0.13 -7.39
N THR A 400 22.69 -0.26 -6.75
CA THR A 400 22.23 -1.65 -6.65
C THR A 400 21.01 -1.92 -7.51
N HIS A 401 20.14 -0.91 -7.66
CA HIS A 401 18.90 -0.98 -8.44
C HIS A 401 18.86 0.17 -9.43
N LEU A 402 18.74 -0.15 -10.71
CA LEU A 402 18.75 0.82 -11.78
C LEU A 402 17.62 0.56 -12.76
N THR A 403 16.69 1.51 -12.86
CA THR A 403 15.63 1.58 -13.85
C THR A 403 15.81 2.82 -14.71
N PHE A 404 15.76 2.67 -16.04
CA PHE A 404 15.82 3.84 -16.92
C PHE A 404 15.12 3.63 -18.26
N TRP A 405 14.69 4.75 -18.86
CA TRP A 405 14.18 4.82 -20.23
C TRP A 405 15.27 5.31 -21.18
N SER A 406 15.41 4.62 -22.31
CA SER A 406 16.40 4.98 -23.35
C SER A 406 15.89 6.11 -24.24
N TYR A 407 16.48 7.29 -24.04
CA TYR A 407 16.60 8.35 -25.05
C TYR A 407 18.08 8.80 -25.07
N ALA A 408 18.62 9.05 -26.26
CA ALA A 408 20.06 8.95 -26.60
C ALA A 408 21.07 9.67 -25.67
N GLY A 409 20.70 10.76 -24.99
CA GLY A 409 21.63 11.55 -24.17
C GLY A 409 21.99 10.94 -22.81
N ILE A 410 20.98 10.53 -22.04
CA ILE A 410 21.13 10.00 -20.67
C ILE A 410 21.72 8.60 -20.68
N GLN A 411 21.35 7.83 -21.71
CA GLN A 411 21.76 6.46 -21.88
C GLN A 411 23.27 6.31 -21.78
N GLU A 412 24.06 7.12 -22.49
CA GLU A 412 25.52 6.97 -22.47
C GLU A 412 26.13 7.21 -21.07
N LEU A 413 25.65 8.21 -20.32
CA LEU A 413 26.13 8.46 -18.95
C LEU A 413 25.77 7.32 -17.98
N ILE A 414 24.55 6.80 -18.09
CA ILE A 414 24.11 5.65 -17.30
C ILE A 414 24.93 4.41 -17.68
N LEU A 415 25.11 4.13 -18.98
CA LEU A 415 25.90 3.01 -19.47
C LEU A 415 27.38 3.10 -19.03
N GLN A 416 27.97 4.30 -19.03
CA GLN A 416 29.31 4.51 -18.47
C GLN A 416 29.38 4.22 -16.97
N SER A 417 28.32 4.57 -16.23
CA SER A 417 28.23 4.24 -14.80
C SER A 417 28.11 2.73 -14.59
N ILE A 418 27.31 2.04 -15.42
CA ILE A 418 27.19 0.57 -15.45
C ILE A 418 28.56 -0.09 -15.70
N ARG A 419 29.42 0.48 -16.57
CA ARG A 419 30.77 -0.07 -16.83
C ARG A 419 31.71 -0.01 -15.63
N LYS A 420 31.44 0.88 -14.66
CA LYS A 420 32.33 1.16 -13.53
C LYS A 420 31.79 0.61 -12.20
N THR A 421 30.48 0.37 -12.10
CA THR A 421 29.88 -0.22 -10.89
C THR A 421 30.11 -1.72 -10.81
N THR A 422 30.25 -2.22 -9.58
CA THR A 422 30.31 -3.66 -9.26
C THR A 422 29.19 -4.08 -8.30
N THR A 423 28.37 -3.13 -7.85
CA THR A 423 27.33 -3.30 -6.84
C THR A 423 25.94 -3.52 -7.43
N LEU A 424 25.80 -3.39 -8.76
CA LEU A 424 24.52 -3.52 -9.45
C LEU A 424 23.98 -4.95 -9.37
N THR A 425 22.75 -5.08 -8.89
CA THR A 425 22.06 -6.37 -8.75
C THR A 425 20.74 -6.41 -9.51
N HIS A 426 20.08 -5.27 -9.69
CA HIS A 426 18.80 -5.16 -10.39
C HIS A 426 18.91 -4.14 -11.51
N LEU A 427 18.60 -4.57 -12.72
CA LEU A 427 18.60 -3.72 -13.90
C LEU A 427 17.26 -3.81 -14.62
N HIS A 428 16.64 -2.66 -14.87
CA HIS A 428 15.45 -2.52 -15.69
C HIS A 428 15.69 -1.49 -16.79
N ALA A 429 15.84 -1.96 -18.03
CA ALA A 429 16.04 -1.11 -19.20
C ALA A 429 14.79 -1.09 -20.07
N MET A 430 14.27 0.10 -20.34
CA MET A 430 13.02 0.31 -21.09
C MET A 430 13.25 1.09 -22.38
N LYS A 431 12.52 0.71 -23.45
CA LYS A 431 12.52 1.37 -24.77
C LYS A 431 13.90 1.50 -25.43
N MET A 432 14.77 0.50 -25.22
CA MET A 432 16.12 0.48 -25.79
C MET A 432 16.08 0.35 -27.33
N HIS A 433 16.60 1.35 -28.03
CA HIS A 433 16.76 1.29 -29.50
C HIS A 433 17.91 0.36 -29.92
N HIS A 434 19.01 0.34 -29.15
CA HIS A 434 20.19 -0.51 -29.41
C HIS A 434 20.67 -1.19 -28.12
N MET A 435 20.73 -2.53 -28.13
CA MET A 435 21.13 -3.31 -26.96
C MET A 435 22.66 -3.41 -26.74
N ASN A 436 23.48 -3.26 -27.79
CA ASN A 436 24.94 -3.43 -27.69
C ASN A 436 25.58 -2.57 -26.59
N GLY A 437 25.20 -1.29 -26.49
CA GLY A 437 25.73 -0.38 -25.47
C GLY A 437 25.45 -0.85 -24.03
N LEU A 438 24.36 -1.61 -23.83
CA LEU A 438 24.02 -2.21 -22.54
C LEU A 438 24.72 -3.54 -22.31
N ILE A 439 24.77 -4.42 -23.32
CA ILE A 439 25.30 -5.78 -23.16
C ILE A 439 26.81 -5.77 -22.90
N GLU A 440 27.58 -4.93 -23.58
CA GLU A 440 29.05 -4.85 -23.39
C GLU A 440 29.46 -4.61 -21.92
N PRO A 441 28.91 -3.60 -21.20
CA PRO A 441 29.13 -3.43 -19.76
C PRO A 441 28.71 -4.66 -18.93
N LEU A 442 27.60 -5.32 -19.30
CA LEU A 442 27.09 -6.46 -18.54
C LEU A 442 27.99 -7.70 -18.65
N LEU A 443 28.76 -7.84 -19.74
CA LEU A 443 29.68 -8.96 -19.96
C LEU A 443 30.88 -8.95 -19.01
N ILE A 444 31.25 -7.78 -18.46
CA ILE A 444 32.43 -7.61 -17.60
C ILE A 444 32.11 -7.54 -16.10
N MET A 445 30.83 -7.45 -15.74
CA MET A 445 30.41 -7.31 -14.35
C MET A 445 29.94 -8.63 -13.72
N PRO A 446 29.85 -8.71 -12.38
CA PRO A 446 29.21 -9.83 -11.70
C PRO A 446 27.78 -10.07 -12.19
N PRO A 447 27.27 -11.32 -12.11
CA PRO A 447 25.89 -11.60 -12.50
C PRO A 447 24.88 -10.78 -11.71
N LEU A 448 23.92 -10.21 -12.42
CA LEU A 448 22.76 -9.56 -11.83
C LEU A 448 21.88 -10.59 -11.12
N LEU A 449 21.10 -10.13 -10.13
CA LEU A 449 20.00 -10.89 -9.53
C LEU A 449 18.75 -10.81 -10.40
N THR A 450 18.46 -9.61 -10.92
CA THR A 450 17.25 -9.32 -11.72
C THR A 450 17.61 -8.57 -13.00
N LEU A 451 17.09 -9.04 -14.13
CA LEU A 451 17.19 -8.38 -15.43
C LEU A 451 15.80 -8.20 -16.06
N LYS A 452 15.39 -6.95 -16.25
CA LYS A 452 14.14 -6.59 -16.93
C LYS A 452 14.44 -5.80 -18.20
N LEU A 453 13.91 -6.24 -19.33
CA LEU A 453 14.05 -5.58 -20.63
C LEU A 453 12.66 -5.36 -21.23
N TRP A 454 12.23 -4.11 -21.34
CA TRP A 454 10.90 -3.76 -21.87
C TRP A 454 11.01 -2.92 -23.14
N TYR A 455 10.16 -3.20 -24.13
CA TYR A 455 10.05 -2.47 -25.40
C TYR A 455 11.38 -2.36 -26.17
N SER A 456 12.15 -3.45 -26.26
CA SER A 456 13.35 -3.48 -27.10
C SER A 456 12.98 -3.78 -28.55
N TYR A 457 13.08 -2.78 -29.41
CA TYR A 457 12.55 -2.83 -30.78
C TYR A 457 13.49 -3.53 -31.78
N THR A 458 14.80 -3.58 -31.51
CA THR A 458 15.76 -4.24 -32.41
C THR A 458 16.83 -5.02 -31.67
N VAL A 459 16.86 -6.34 -31.91
CA VAL A 459 18.00 -7.19 -31.62
C VAL A 459 18.66 -7.52 -32.96
N THR A 460 19.72 -6.78 -33.31
CA THR A 460 20.54 -7.10 -34.49
C THR A 460 21.22 -8.46 -34.29
N MET A 461 21.71 -9.09 -35.36
CA MET A 461 22.50 -10.34 -35.27
C MET A 461 23.63 -10.23 -34.24
N ASP A 462 24.29 -9.07 -34.18
CA ASP A 462 25.37 -8.79 -33.22
C ASP A 462 24.86 -8.75 -31.77
N ASN A 463 23.68 -8.17 -31.53
CA ASN A 463 23.05 -8.15 -30.20
C ASN A 463 22.69 -9.58 -29.75
N ARG A 464 22.24 -10.46 -30.66
CA ARG A 464 21.84 -11.84 -30.31
C ARG A 464 23.00 -12.64 -29.76
N SER A 465 24.11 -12.70 -30.49
CA SER A 465 25.31 -13.43 -30.08
C SER A 465 25.86 -12.91 -28.75
N SER A 466 25.81 -11.59 -28.54
CA SER A 466 26.27 -10.96 -27.31
C SER A 466 25.37 -11.29 -26.11
N LEU A 467 24.05 -11.32 -26.31
CA LEU A 467 23.09 -11.66 -25.25
C LEU A 467 23.12 -13.15 -24.91
N ILE A 468 23.29 -14.04 -25.89
CA ILE A 468 23.56 -15.48 -25.65
C ILE A 468 24.82 -15.62 -24.79
N ARG A 469 25.92 -14.98 -25.21
CA ARG A 469 27.19 -15.02 -24.48
C ARG A 469 27.05 -14.51 -23.04
N LEU A 470 26.23 -13.48 -22.82
CA LEU A 470 25.92 -12.96 -21.49
C LEU A 470 25.26 -14.04 -20.62
N PHE A 471 24.21 -14.69 -21.12
CA PHE A 471 23.51 -15.72 -20.34
C PHE A 471 24.36 -16.97 -20.14
N GLU A 472 25.20 -17.35 -21.11
CA GLU A 472 26.19 -18.42 -20.92
C GLU A 472 27.26 -18.07 -19.87
N LEU A 473 27.66 -16.80 -19.76
CA LEU A 473 28.53 -16.34 -18.69
C LEU A 473 27.82 -16.43 -17.33
N TYR A 474 26.56 -16.00 -17.25
CA TYR A 474 25.79 -16.08 -16.02
C TYR A 474 25.53 -17.53 -15.59
N ALA A 475 25.23 -18.43 -16.53
CA ALA A 475 25.09 -19.86 -16.28
C ALA A 475 26.39 -20.49 -15.76
N ARG A 476 27.55 -20.08 -16.29
CA ARG A 476 28.85 -20.52 -15.77
C ARG A 476 29.16 -19.97 -14.39
N ALA A 477 28.79 -18.71 -14.13
CA ALA A 477 28.99 -18.07 -12.84
C ALA A 477 28.12 -18.70 -11.75
N ALA A 478 26.86 -19.04 -12.06
CA ALA A 478 25.93 -19.71 -11.14
C ALA A 478 26.47 -21.05 -10.60
N LYS A 479 27.35 -21.73 -11.35
CA LYS A 479 28.03 -22.95 -10.89
C LYS A 479 29.15 -22.71 -9.87
N LYS A 480 29.66 -21.48 -9.78
CA LYS A 480 30.85 -21.12 -8.99
C LYS A 480 30.55 -20.20 -7.82
N SER A 481 29.45 -19.44 -7.88
CA SER A 481 29.08 -18.46 -6.85
C SER A 481 27.58 -18.52 -6.56
N HIS A 482 27.19 -18.01 -5.38
CA HIS A 482 25.79 -17.82 -5.01
C HIS A 482 25.17 -16.55 -5.66
N LEU A 483 25.97 -15.73 -6.33
CA LEU A 483 25.54 -14.50 -7.04
C LEU A 483 25.17 -14.87 -8.48
N SER A 484 23.88 -14.95 -8.76
CA SER A 484 23.37 -15.38 -10.07
C SER A 484 21.98 -14.82 -10.35
N LEU A 485 21.61 -14.85 -11.63
CA LEU A 485 20.34 -14.35 -12.13
C LEU A 485 19.19 -15.24 -11.67
N LYS A 486 18.25 -14.65 -10.92
CA LYS A 486 17.06 -15.32 -10.40
C LYS A 486 15.77 -14.88 -11.10
N HIS A 487 15.75 -13.66 -11.62
CA HIS A 487 14.55 -13.02 -12.15
C HIS A 487 14.79 -12.43 -13.53
N VAL A 488 13.97 -12.82 -14.51
CA VAL A 488 13.98 -12.27 -15.87
C VAL A 488 12.58 -11.80 -16.26
N ASP A 489 12.49 -10.57 -16.77
CA ASP A 489 11.24 -10.00 -17.27
C ASP A 489 11.45 -9.39 -18.66
N PHE A 490 10.93 -10.04 -19.69
CA PHE A 490 10.96 -9.56 -21.07
C PHE A 490 9.56 -9.15 -21.52
N ARG A 491 9.39 -7.87 -21.87
CA ARG A 491 8.11 -7.35 -22.37
C ARG A 491 8.28 -6.64 -23.69
N TYR A 492 7.49 -7.01 -24.70
CA TYR A 492 7.49 -6.40 -26.03
C TYR A 492 8.89 -6.34 -26.66
N CYS A 493 9.75 -7.32 -26.33
CA CYS A 493 11.04 -7.54 -26.96
C CYS A 493 10.84 -8.44 -28.19
N VAL A 494 10.20 -7.89 -29.23
CA VAL A 494 9.63 -8.64 -30.36
C VAL A 494 10.64 -9.49 -31.16
N THR A 495 11.93 -9.23 -30.99
CA THR A 495 13.05 -9.87 -31.71
C THR A 495 13.84 -10.89 -30.89
N ILE A 496 13.39 -11.27 -29.68
CA ILE A 496 14.03 -12.34 -28.89
C ILE A 496 13.60 -13.71 -29.45
N PRO A 497 14.52 -14.54 -30.00
CA PRO A 497 14.20 -15.86 -30.51
C PRO A 497 14.47 -16.99 -29.49
N ASP A 498 14.13 -18.23 -29.87
CA ASP A 498 14.28 -19.44 -29.05
C ASP A 498 15.71 -19.68 -28.54
N GLU A 499 16.75 -19.30 -29.29
CA GLU A 499 18.15 -19.49 -28.90
C GLU A 499 18.50 -18.69 -27.64
N ILE A 500 17.92 -17.50 -27.49
CA ILE A 500 18.11 -16.67 -26.28
C ILE A 500 17.43 -17.33 -25.09
N LEU A 501 16.21 -17.86 -25.30
CA LEU A 501 15.49 -18.57 -24.26
C LEU A 501 16.20 -19.87 -23.83
N SER A 502 16.81 -20.57 -24.79
CA SER A 502 17.64 -21.76 -24.54
C SER A 502 18.90 -21.43 -23.75
N ALA A 503 19.54 -20.29 -24.03
CA ALA A 503 20.69 -19.80 -23.27
C ALA A 503 20.30 -19.38 -21.84
N LEU A 504 19.14 -18.73 -21.67
CA LEU A 504 18.56 -18.44 -20.35
C LEU A 504 18.27 -19.71 -19.56
N ALA A 505 17.74 -20.73 -20.23
CA ALA A 505 17.41 -22.01 -19.61
C ALA A 505 18.65 -22.78 -19.11
N ALA A 506 19.88 -22.37 -19.47
CA ALA A 506 21.10 -22.92 -18.88
C ALA A 506 21.43 -22.34 -17.49
N ILE A 507 20.74 -21.29 -17.06
CA ILE A 507 20.90 -20.66 -15.74
C ILE A 507 20.02 -21.42 -14.74
N ASN A 508 20.61 -22.38 -14.04
CA ASN A 508 19.91 -23.27 -13.11
C ASN A 508 19.42 -22.60 -11.81
N THR A 509 19.75 -21.31 -11.62
CA THR A 509 19.30 -20.50 -10.48
C THR A 509 18.16 -19.55 -10.83
N LEU A 510 17.59 -19.65 -12.04
CA LEU A 510 16.44 -18.85 -12.44
C LEU A 510 15.16 -19.38 -11.79
N HIS A 511 14.46 -18.52 -11.03
CA HIS A 511 13.23 -18.87 -10.30
C HIS A 511 12.00 -18.20 -10.89
N GLU A 512 12.15 -16.99 -11.44
CA GLU A 512 11.03 -16.21 -11.94
C GLU A 512 11.26 -15.76 -13.38
N ILE A 513 10.25 -16.01 -14.22
CA ILE A 513 10.26 -15.57 -15.62
C ILE A 513 8.94 -14.93 -16.02
N THR A 514 9.04 -13.74 -16.62
CA THR A 514 7.93 -13.04 -17.26
C THR A 514 8.22 -12.86 -18.74
N LEU A 515 7.32 -13.36 -19.58
CA LEU A 515 7.36 -13.23 -21.03
C LEU A 515 6.07 -12.56 -21.49
N CYS A 516 6.18 -11.35 -22.04
CA CYS A 516 5.03 -10.57 -22.49
C CYS A 516 5.25 -10.06 -23.93
N GLY A 517 4.29 -10.27 -24.84
CA GLY A 517 4.34 -9.65 -26.17
C GLY A 517 5.55 -10.06 -27.03
N LEU A 518 6.03 -11.29 -26.89
CA LEU A 518 7.18 -11.81 -27.64
C LEU A 518 6.70 -12.59 -28.87
N ASN A 519 7.15 -12.19 -30.07
CA ASN A 519 6.64 -12.72 -31.34
C ASN A 519 7.61 -13.66 -32.08
N SER A 520 8.89 -13.70 -31.66
CA SER A 520 9.93 -14.52 -32.30
C SER A 520 10.21 -15.84 -31.54
N ILE A 521 9.56 -16.04 -30.39
CA ILE A 521 9.62 -17.29 -29.63
C ILE A 521 8.58 -18.25 -30.19
N THR A 522 8.91 -19.54 -30.23
CA THR A 522 8.01 -20.61 -30.67
C THR A 522 7.61 -21.53 -29.52
N THR A 523 6.62 -22.39 -29.77
CA THR A 523 6.24 -23.49 -28.88
C THR A 523 7.43 -24.35 -28.48
N ASN A 524 8.35 -24.62 -29.41
CA ASN A 524 9.54 -25.44 -29.13
C ASN A 524 10.49 -24.72 -28.16
N GLY A 525 10.65 -23.40 -28.28
CA GLY A 525 11.42 -22.60 -27.34
C GLY A 525 10.88 -22.70 -25.92
N ILE A 526 9.57 -22.48 -25.74
CA ILE A 526 8.92 -22.56 -24.42
C ILE A 526 9.03 -23.97 -23.83
N ASN A 527 8.76 -25.02 -24.61
CA ASN A 527 8.85 -26.40 -24.13
C ASN A 527 10.31 -26.79 -23.77
N SER A 528 11.28 -26.33 -24.55
CA SER A 528 12.70 -26.53 -24.23
C SER A 528 13.10 -25.79 -22.95
N MET A 529 12.52 -24.62 -22.67
CA MET A 529 12.76 -23.89 -21.43
C MET A 529 12.16 -24.64 -20.24
N ILE A 530 10.89 -25.05 -20.32
CA ILE A 530 10.19 -25.78 -19.26
C ILE A 530 10.95 -27.05 -18.90
N SER A 531 11.35 -27.86 -19.89
CA SER A 531 12.07 -29.12 -19.64
C SER A 531 13.42 -28.95 -18.96
N LYS A 532 14.11 -27.82 -19.17
CA LYS A 532 15.42 -27.52 -18.56
C LYS A 532 15.32 -26.85 -17.19
N LEU A 533 14.22 -26.15 -16.92
CA LEU A 533 14.01 -25.36 -15.71
C LEU A 533 12.93 -25.95 -14.77
N ASN A 534 12.54 -27.20 -15.01
CA ASN A 534 11.42 -27.87 -14.35
C ASN A 534 11.53 -27.99 -12.82
N ASP A 535 12.75 -28.00 -12.29
CA ASP A 535 13.01 -28.20 -10.87
C ASP A 535 13.22 -26.88 -10.09
N GLN A 536 13.26 -25.71 -10.76
CA GLN A 536 13.58 -24.43 -10.10
C GLN A 536 12.59 -23.28 -10.34
N LEU A 537 11.80 -23.28 -11.41
CA LEU A 537 10.85 -22.18 -11.66
C LEU A 537 9.70 -22.21 -10.66
N THR A 538 9.53 -21.10 -9.94
CA THR A 538 8.44 -20.88 -8.98
C THR A 538 7.41 -19.88 -9.49
N TYR A 539 7.82 -18.96 -10.37
CA TYR A 539 6.95 -17.94 -10.96
C TYR A 539 7.05 -17.94 -12.48
N VAL A 540 5.91 -18.09 -13.14
CA VAL A 540 5.79 -17.95 -14.60
C VAL A 540 4.66 -16.98 -14.93
N CYS A 541 4.97 -15.96 -15.72
CA CYS A 541 3.97 -15.06 -16.31
C CYS A 541 4.08 -15.10 -17.83
N LEU A 542 2.99 -15.50 -18.50
CA LEU A 542 2.85 -15.49 -19.95
C LEU A 542 1.71 -14.53 -20.33
N LYS A 543 2.06 -13.46 -21.04
CA LYS A 543 1.10 -12.42 -21.40
C LYS A 543 1.18 -11.99 -22.86
N ASP A 544 0.02 -11.84 -23.50
CA ASP A 544 -0.04 -11.28 -24.87
C ASP A 544 0.88 -12.02 -25.86
N MET A 545 0.90 -13.36 -25.77
CA MET A 545 1.71 -14.22 -26.64
C MET A 545 0.76 -15.07 -27.49
N SER A 546 0.53 -14.63 -28.73
CA SER A 546 -0.50 -15.19 -29.62
C SER A 546 -0.26 -16.64 -30.04
N PHE A 547 0.97 -17.16 -29.92
CA PHE A 547 1.28 -18.56 -30.25
C PHE A 547 1.08 -19.53 -29.08
N ILE A 548 0.74 -19.06 -27.88
CA ILE A 548 0.55 -19.93 -26.72
C ILE A 548 -0.74 -20.73 -26.86
N THR A 549 -0.61 -22.05 -26.98
CA THR A 549 -1.70 -23.02 -27.11
C THR A 549 -1.93 -23.82 -25.84
N ASP A 550 -3.02 -24.59 -25.82
CA ASP A 550 -3.34 -25.53 -24.74
C ASP A 550 -2.16 -26.46 -24.39
N ASP A 551 -1.45 -26.99 -25.39
CA ASP A 551 -0.33 -27.93 -25.18
C ASP A 551 0.80 -27.32 -24.33
N ILE A 552 1.08 -26.02 -24.52
CA ILE A 552 2.11 -25.32 -23.73
C ILE A 552 1.65 -25.17 -22.28
N ILE A 553 0.38 -24.79 -22.07
CA ILE A 553 -0.19 -24.66 -20.73
C ILE A 553 -0.20 -26.01 -20.02
N ILE A 554 -0.49 -27.11 -20.71
CA ILE A 554 -0.42 -28.47 -20.17
C ILE A 554 1.03 -28.85 -19.81
N THR A 555 2.00 -28.39 -20.60
CA THR A 555 3.44 -28.64 -20.36
C THR A 555 3.96 -27.85 -19.15
N LEU A 556 3.41 -26.67 -18.85
CA LEU A 556 3.73 -25.93 -17.61
C LEU A 556 3.41 -26.74 -16.34
N GLY A 557 2.48 -27.71 -16.42
CA GLY A 557 2.20 -28.63 -15.32
C GLY A 557 3.37 -29.55 -14.94
N ASP A 558 4.41 -29.62 -15.77
CA ASP A 558 5.61 -30.41 -15.49
C ASP A 558 6.64 -29.65 -14.61
N LEU A 559 6.38 -28.37 -14.30
CA LEU A 559 7.17 -27.55 -13.38
C LEU A 559 6.85 -27.94 -11.93
N LYS A 560 7.82 -28.52 -11.22
CA LYS A 560 7.60 -29.13 -9.90
C LYS A 560 7.49 -28.14 -8.75
N GLN A 561 8.06 -26.95 -8.91
CA GLN A 561 8.11 -25.90 -7.88
C GLN A 561 7.22 -24.71 -8.22
N LEU A 562 6.31 -24.83 -9.21
CA LEU A 562 5.51 -23.71 -9.69
C LEU A 562 4.48 -23.26 -8.63
N GLU A 563 4.75 -22.14 -8.00
CA GLU A 563 3.91 -21.53 -6.96
C GLU A 563 2.95 -20.49 -7.52
N TYR A 564 3.37 -19.77 -8.56
CA TYR A 564 2.62 -18.67 -9.18
C TYR A 564 2.60 -18.81 -10.71
N LEU A 565 1.39 -18.84 -11.27
CA LEU A 565 1.17 -18.81 -12.71
C LEU A 565 0.22 -17.69 -13.10
N GLU A 566 0.66 -16.81 -13.99
CA GLU A 566 -0.19 -15.80 -14.62
C GLU A 566 -0.30 -16.00 -16.13
N LEU A 567 -1.55 -16.07 -16.60
CA LEU A 567 -1.94 -16.23 -17.99
C LEU A 567 -2.84 -15.06 -18.38
N SER A 568 -2.32 -14.17 -19.23
CA SER A 568 -3.02 -12.92 -19.56
C SER A 568 -3.08 -12.70 -21.07
N VAL A 569 -4.26 -12.38 -21.62
CA VAL A 569 -4.43 -12.04 -23.05
C VAL A 569 -3.95 -13.19 -23.98
N LEU A 570 -4.34 -14.44 -23.68
CA LEU A 570 -3.99 -15.60 -24.49
C LEU A 570 -5.19 -16.08 -25.31
N ASN A 571 -5.09 -15.99 -26.64
CA ASN A 571 -6.24 -16.20 -27.56
C ASN A 571 -6.50 -17.67 -27.92
N HIS A 572 -5.58 -18.58 -27.62
CA HIS A 572 -5.65 -20.00 -27.99
C HIS A 572 -5.70 -20.95 -26.79
N VAL A 573 -5.78 -20.41 -25.57
CA VAL A 573 -5.93 -21.16 -24.33
C VAL A 573 -7.41 -21.38 -24.01
N THR A 574 -7.81 -22.62 -23.80
CA THR A 574 -9.19 -23.05 -23.52
C THR A 574 -9.30 -23.71 -22.15
N ASP A 575 -10.53 -23.98 -21.72
CA ASP A 575 -10.81 -24.76 -20.50
C ASP A 575 -10.03 -26.07 -20.42
N LYS A 576 -9.81 -26.74 -21.56
CA LYS A 576 -9.14 -28.05 -21.62
C LYS A 576 -7.76 -27.98 -20.96
N SER A 577 -6.96 -26.98 -21.32
CA SER A 577 -5.60 -26.88 -20.79
C SER A 577 -5.55 -26.54 -19.32
N ILE A 578 -6.48 -25.71 -18.82
CA ILE A 578 -6.55 -25.39 -17.40
C ILE A 578 -6.95 -26.63 -16.58
N TYR A 579 -7.92 -27.42 -17.05
CA TYR A 579 -8.29 -28.67 -16.39
C TYR A 579 -7.12 -29.65 -16.33
N GLU A 580 -6.42 -29.83 -17.45
CA GLU A 580 -5.28 -30.76 -17.55
C GLU A 580 -4.07 -30.27 -16.74
N LEU A 581 -3.77 -28.97 -16.76
CA LEU A 581 -2.76 -28.34 -15.92
C LEU A 581 -3.03 -28.63 -14.43
N LEU A 582 -4.26 -28.35 -13.97
CA LEU A 582 -4.67 -28.54 -12.58
C LEU A 582 -4.70 -30.01 -12.13
N ASN A 583 -4.67 -30.96 -13.07
CA ASN A 583 -4.54 -32.38 -12.78
C ASN A 583 -3.09 -32.84 -12.69
N LYS A 584 -2.14 -32.08 -13.27
CA LYS A 584 -0.71 -32.35 -13.20
C LYS A 584 -0.03 -31.69 -12.01
N VAL A 585 -0.39 -30.43 -11.71
CA VAL A 585 0.25 -29.66 -10.63
C VAL A 585 -0.21 -30.13 -9.26
N ASP A 586 0.67 -30.01 -8.26
CA ASP A 586 0.29 -30.19 -6.87
C ASP A 586 -0.47 -28.93 -6.38
N PRO A 587 -1.75 -29.06 -5.97
CA PRO A 587 -2.53 -27.93 -5.47
C PRO A 587 -2.02 -27.37 -4.13
N LEU A 588 -1.10 -28.06 -3.44
CA LEU A 588 -0.42 -27.53 -2.26
C LEU A 588 0.77 -26.63 -2.62
N ILE A 589 1.30 -26.76 -3.83
CA ILE A 589 2.44 -25.96 -4.32
C ILE A 589 1.93 -24.76 -5.11
N LEU A 590 1.02 -24.94 -6.07
CA LEU A 590 0.48 -23.84 -6.87
C LEU A 590 -0.49 -23.00 -6.02
N THR A 591 0.03 -21.94 -5.40
CA THR A 591 -0.72 -21.08 -4.48
C THR A 591 -1.49 -19.97 -5.18
N LYS A 592 -1.06 -19.58 -6.40
CA LYS A 592 -1.71 -18.50 -7.15
C LYS A 592 -1.77 -18.79 -8.65
N LEU A 593 -2.99 -18.72 -9.18
CA LEU A 593 -3.29 -18.83 -10.60
C LEU A 593 -4.11 -17.61 -11.01
N VAL A 594 -3.55 -16.77 -11.88
CA VAL A 594 -4.21 -15.57 -12.42
C VAL A 594 -4.52 -15.81 -13.89
N ILE A 595 -5.80 -15.70 -14.28
CA ILE A 595 -6.24 -15.85 -15.67
C ILE A 595 -7.04 -14.63 -16.07
N THR A 596 -6.46 -13.77 -16.91
CA THR A 596 -7.12 -12.51 -17.31
C THR A 596 -7.22 -12.42 -18.84
N TYR A 597 -8.35 -11.95 -19.36
CA TYR A 597 -8.54 -11.71 -20.80
C TYR A 597 -8.22 -12.93 -21.72
N CYS A 598 -8.40 -14.16 -21.23
CA CYS A 598 -8.29 -15.38 -22.03
C CYS A 598 -9.69 -15.77 -22.55
N ALA A 599 -10.04 -15.31 -23.76
CA ALA A 599 -11.42 -15.30 -24.26
C ALA A 599 -12.11 -16.67 -24.35
N LYS A 600 -11.34 -17.78 -24.38
CA LYS A 600 -11.85 -19.15 -24.48
C LYS A 600 -11.84 -19.91 -23.15
N VAL A 601 -11.45 -19.26 -22.05
CA VAL A 601 -11.58 -19.80 -20.69
C VAL A 601 -12.91 -19.34 -20.09
N THR A 602 -13.75 -20.30 -19.72
CA THR A 602 -15.11 -20.05 -19.25
C THR A 602 -15.16 -19.84 -17.74
N LYS A 603 -16.23 -19.20 -17.28
CA LYS A 603 -16.51 -19.02 -15.84
C LYS A 603 -16.60 -20.35 -15.09
N ALA A 604 -17.04 -21.42 -15.75
CA ALA A 604 -17.12 -22.75 -15.14
C ALA A 604 -15.73 -23.30 -14.83
N CYS A 605 -14.78 -23.12 -15.75
CA CYS A 605 -13.38 -23.48 -15.53
C CYS A 605 -12.75 -22.68 -14.39
N ILE A 606 -13.00 -21.36 -14.31
CA ILE A 606 -12.52 -20.54 -13.19
C ILE A 606 -13.08 -21.03 -11.85
N ALA A 607 -14.38 -21.39 -11.79
CA ALA A 607 -14.98 -21.93 -10.58
C ALA A 607 -14.34 -23.27 -10.15
N TYR A 608 -14.04 -24.14 -11.12
CA TYR A 608 -13.30 -25.38 -10.86
C TYR A 608 -11.88 -25.10 -10.31
N ALA A 609 -11.16 -24.15 -10.91
CA ALA A 609 -9.83 -23.75 -10.45
C ALA A 609 -9.85 -23.23 -9.00
N LYS A 610 -10.80 -22.34 -8.67
CA LYS A 610 -11.02 -21.85 -7.29
C LYS A 610 -11.24 -23.01 -6.31
N GLN A 611 -12.07 -23.98 -6.67
CA GLN A 611 -12.34 -25.15 -5.83
C GLN A 611 -11.10 -26.03 -5.65
N LYS A 612 -10.37 -26.32 -6.73
CA LYS A 612 -9.24 -27.24 -6.73
C LYS A 612 -8.06 -26.70 -5.91
N LEU A 613 -7.76 -25.42 -6.06
CA LEU A 613 -6.63 -24.76 -5.40
C LEU A 613 -6.97 -24.22 -3.99
N LYS A 614 -8.25 -24.29 -3.57
CA LYS A 614 -8.73 -23.74 -2.29
C LYS A 614 -8.37 -22.26 -2.09
N ILE A 615 -8.28 -21.49 -3.18
CA ILE A 615 -7.91 -20.07 -3.16
C ILE A 615 -9.14 -19.24 -2.74
N VAL A 616 -8.95 -18.35 -1.76
CA VAL A 616 -10.01 -17.53 -1.13
C VAL A 616 -10.20 -16.18 -1.82
N GLU A 617 -9.25 -15.74 -2.64
CA GLU A 617 -9.30 -14.45 -3.36
C GLU A 617 -9.74 -14.59 -4.82
N ASP A 618 -10.15 -13.46 -5.43
CA ASP A 618 -10.66 -13.41 -6.80
C ASP A 618 -9.59 -13.73 -7.85
N ILE A 619 -9.68 -14.95 -8.41
CA ILE A 619 -9.16 -15.32 -9.75
C ILE A 619 -9.86 -14.51 -10.84
#